data_AF-A0A7C7XYG3-F1
#
_entry.id   AF-A0A7C7XYG3-F1
#
_cell.length_a   1.000
_cell.length_b   1.000
_cell.length_c   1.000
_cell.angle_alpha   90.00
_cell.angle_beta   90.00
_cell.angle_gamma   90.00
#
_symmetry.space_group_name_H-M   'P 1'
#
loop_
_entity.id
_entity.type
_entity.pdbx_description
1 polymer ?
#
loop_
_entity_poly.entity_id
_entity_poly.type
_entity_poly.pdbx_seq_one_letter_code
_entity_poly.pdbx_strand_id
1 'polypeptide(L)'
;MKGRLRAAARKKARKSAKKKGTFQRRKVCRFCADKNLTMSYKDVKTLRLFITETGKMTPRRISGTCAKHQRPLAQEIKRARQLAMLPYAPSHF
;
A
#
# COMPACT_ATOMS: atom_id res chain seq x y z
N MET A 1 24.26 9.22 44.47
CA MET A 1 22.94 9.47 43.83
C MET A 1 22.99 10.06 42.40
N LYS A 2 24.14 10.12 41.70
CA LYS A 2 24.26 10.74 40.35
C LYS A 2 23.87 9.83 39.15
N GLY A 3 23.76 8.51 39.35
CA GLY A 3 23.48 7.54 38.27
C GLY A 3 22.04 7.56 37.71
N ARG A 4 21.03 7.84 38.55
CA ARG A 4 19.61 7.88 38.13
C ARG A 4 19.30 9.08 37.22
N LEU A 5 19.95 10.22 37.44
CA LEU A 5 19.77 11.45 36.64
C LEU A 5 20.28 11.28 35.20
N ARG A 6 21.42 10.59 35.01
CA ARG A 6 21.98 10.26 33.68
C ARG A 6 21.11 9.29 32.88
N ALA A 7 20.50 8.30 33.56
CA ALA A 7 19.62 7.33 32.91
C ALA A 7 18.31 7.97 32.42
N ALA A 8 17.73 8.87 33.22
CA ALA A 8 16.52 9.62 32.86
C ALA A 8 16.77 10.56 31.66
N ALA A 9 17.91 11.27 31.64
CA ALA A 9 18.30 12.13 30.52
C ALA A 9 18.49 11.35 29.21
N ARG A 10 19.13 10.17 29.27
CA ARG A 10 19.28 9.26 28.11
C ARG A 10 17.93 8.73 27.60
N LYS A 11 16.99 8.39 28.49
CA LYS A 11 15.61 8.00 28.12
C LYS A 11 14.87 9.15 27.43
N LYS A 12 15.03 10.39 27.92
CA LYS A 12 14.40 11.58 27.36
C LYS A 12 14.95 11.89 25.96
N ALA A 13 16.27 11.80 25.78
CA ALA A 13 16.95 11.98 24.48
C ALA A 13 16.54 10.91 23.43
N ARG A 14 16.40 9.64 23.84
CA ARG A 14 15.87 8.58 22.95
C ARG A 14 14.41 8.84 22.54
N LYS A 15 13.59 9.41 23.44
CA LYS A 15 12.17 9.72 23.16
C LYS A 15 12.02 10.90 22.20
N SER A 16 12.87 11.92 22.30
CA SER A 16 12.89 13.07 21.38
C SER A 16 13.45 12.71 20.00
N ALA A 17 14.45 11.83 19.92
CA ALA A 17 14.93 11.29 18.64
C ALA A 17 13.85 10.49 17.87
N LYS A 18 13.03 9.71 18.58
CA LYS A 18 11.95 8.90 17.98
C LYS A 18 10.79 9.73 17.41
N LYS A 19 10.62 10.99 17.85
CA LYS A 19 9.56 11.90 17.35
C LYS A 19 9.92 12.65 16.06
N LYS A 20 11.20 12.64 15.64
CA LYS A 20 11.66 13.25 14.38
C LYS A 20 11.54 12.29 13.18
N GLY A 21 10.57 11.38 13.18
CA GLY A 21 10.20 10.69 11.96
C GLY A 21 9.64 11.74 10.99
N THR A 22 10.19 11.81 9.78
CA THR A 22 9.71 12.70 8.73
C THR A 22 8.19 12.51 8.60
N PHE A 23 7.43 13.61 8.67
CA PHE A 23 5.99 13.63 8.46
C PHE A 23 5.70 13.30 6.99
N GLN A 24 5.84 12.02 6.63
CA GLN A 24 5.43 11.52 5.32
C GLN A 24 3.92 11.65 5.26
N ARG A 25 3.44 12.56 4.39
CA ARG A 25 2.03 12.81 4.18
C ARG A 25 1.35 11.48 3.84
N ARG A 26 0.32 11.12 4.62
CA ARG A 26 -0.39 9.85 4.44
C ARG A 26 -0.98 9.83 3.02
N LYS A 27 -0.60 8.84 2.21
CA LYS A 27 -1.21 8.63 0.89
C LYS A 27 -2.70 8.35 1.06
N VAL A 28 -3.53 9.11 0.36
CA VAL A 28 -4.99 8.92 0.34
C VAL A 28 -5.32 7.76 -0.58
N CYS A 29 -6.23 6.89 -0.16
CA CYS A 29 -6.68 5.79 -1.00
C CYS A 29 -7.55 6.32 -2.14
N ARG A 30 -7.17 5.98 -3.38
CA ARG A 30 -7.89 6.38 -4.60
C ARG A 30 -9.39 6.05 -4.53
N PHE A 31 -9.73 4.82 -4.15
CA PHE A 31 -11.13 4.37 -3.99
C PHE A 31 -11.88 5.00 -2.81
N CYS A 32 -11.17 5.53 -1.81
CA CYS A 32 -11.82 6.30 -0.74
C CYS A 32 -12.11 7.74 -1.20
N ALA A 33 -11.29 8.29 -2.09
CA ALA A 33 -11.49 9.63 -2.65
C ALA A 33 -12.56 9.61 -3.76
N ASP A 34 -12.45 8.65 -4.67
CA ASP A 34 -13.32 8.52 -5.84
C ASP A 34 -14.30 7.36 -5.63
N LYS A 35 -15.53 7.66 -5.19
CA LYS A 35 -16.59 6.65 -4.95
C LYS A 35 -17.10 6.01 -6.23
N ASN A 36 -16.93 6.67 -7.37
CA ASN A 36 -17.36 6.18 -8.67
C ASN A 36 -16.43 5.10 -9.25
N LEU A 37 -15.25 4.89 -8.66
CA LEU A 37 -14.32 3.85 -9.11
C LEU A 37 -14.78 2.49 -8.59
N THR A 38 -15.31 1.67 -9.49
CA THR A 38 -15.70 0.28 -9.21
C THR A 38 -14.49 -0.66 -9.30
N MET A 39 -14.40 -1.58 -8.33
CA MET A 39 -13.43 -2.68 -8.36
C MET A 39 -14.09 -3.91 -8.97
N SER A 40 -14.19 -3.96 -10.30
CA SER A 40 -14.68 -5.14 -11.01
C SER A 40 -13.58 -5.75 -11.87
N TYR A 41 -13.50 -7.07 -11.93
CA TYR A 41 -12.63 -7.82 -12.85
C TYR A 41 -12.87 -7.45 -14.32
N LYS A 42 -14.06 -6.94 -14.66
CA LYS A 42 -14.42 -6.49 -16.01
C LYS A 42 -13.67 -5.21 -16.41
N ASP A 43 -13.31 -4.37 -15.44
CA ASP A 43 -12.67 -3.08 -15.68
C ASP A 43 -11.14 -3.23 -15.73
N VAL A 44 -10.64 -3.88 -16.78
CA VAL A 44 -9.20 -4.19 -16.92
C VAL A 44 -8.33 -2.93 -16.85
N LYS A 45 -8.82 -1.80 -17.38
CA LYS A 45 -8.12 -0.50 -17.33
C LYS A 45 -7.84 -0.04 -15.91
N THR A 46 -8.79 -0.21 -14.98
CA THR A 46 -8.60 0.20 -13.58
C THR A 46 -7.65 -0.75 -12.86
N LEU A 47 -7.77 -2.05 -13.12
CA LEU A 47 -6.93 -3.07 -12.49
C LEU A 47 -5.46 -3.01 -12.95
N ARG A 48 -5.20 -2.64 -14.22
CA ARG A 48 -3.83 -2.46 -14.74
C ARG A 48 -3.03 -1.42 -13.95
N LEU A 49 -3.66 -0.38 -13.41
CA LEU A 49 -3.00 0.63 -12.57
C LEU A 49 -2.43 0.05 -11.26
N PHE A 50 -2.94 -1.11 -10.81
CA PHE A 50 -2.53 -1.77 -9.57
C PHE A 50 -1.59 -2.96 -9.82
N ILE A 51 -1.12 -3.12 -11.06
CA ILE A 51 -0.23 -4.19 -11.48
C ILE A 51 1.00 -3.54 -12.11
N THR A 52 2.17 -4.13 -11.89
CA THR A 52 3.40 -3.70 -12.54
C THR A 52 3.47 -4.23 -13.97
N GLU A 53 4.36 -3.70 -14.80
CA GLU A 53 4.60 -4.21 -16.16
C GLU A 53 4.94 -5.71 -16.17
N THR A 54 5.60 -6.18 -15.12
CA THR A 54 5.91 -7.60 -14.90
C THR A 54 4.71 -8.46 -14.48
N GLY A 55 3.50 -7.91 -14.42
CA GLY A 55 2.31 -8.63 -14.00
C GLY A 55 2.19 -8.85 -12.49
N LYS A 56 3.08 -8.30 -11.65
CA LYS A 56 3.01 -8.42 -10.17
C LYS A 56 2.04 -7.40 -9.58
N MET A 57 1.33 -7.78 -8.51
CA MET A 57 0.41 -6.85 -7.82
C MET A 57 1.21 -5.80 -7.03
N THR A 58 0.86 -4.54 -7.23
CA THR A 58 1.50 -3.42 -6.54
C THR A 58 1.12 -3.41 -5.06
N PRO A 59 2.09 -3.38 -4.13
CA PRO A 59 1.81 -3.38 -2.70
C PRO A 59 1.17 -2.06 -2.25
N ARG A 60 0.35 -2.14 -1.21
CA ARG A 60 -0.38 -1.02 -0.59
C ARG A 60 0.47 0.24 -0.35
N ARG A 61 1.74 0.07 0.04
CA ARG A 61 2.66 1.19 0.34
C ARG A 61 2.95 2.07 -0.89
N ILE A 62 2.90 1.47 -2.06
CA ILE A 62 3.16 2.15 -3.33
C ILE A 62 1.86 2.72 -3.87
N SER A 63 0.82 1.87 -4.01
CA SER A 63 -0.49 2.24 -4.58
C SER A 63 -1.32 3.17 -3.69
N GLY A 64 -1.06 3.23 -2.39
CA GLY A 64 -1.78 4.09 -1.45
C GLY A 64 -3.20 3.61 -1.12
N THR A 65 -3.62 2.42 -1.56
CA THR A 65 -4.93 1.83 -1.26
C THR A 65 -5.12 1.61 0.25
N CYS A 66 -6.36 1.54 0.76
CA CYS A 66 -6.61 1.16 2.15
C CYS A 66 -6.68 -0.37 2.29
N ALA A 67 -6.47 -0.92 3.49
CA ALA A 67 -6.51 -2.37 3.69
C ALA A 67 -7.88 -2.98 3.36
N LYS A 68 -8.97 -2.21 3.58
CA LYS A 68 -10.34 -2.62 3.25
C LYS A 68 -10.54 -2.79 1.75
N HIS A 69 -9.98 -1.89 0.94
CA HIS A 69 -10.07 -1.94 -0.52
C HIS A 69 -9.03 -2.87 -1.17
N GLN A 70 -7.86 -3.07 -0.54
CA GLN A 70 -6.82 -3.95 -1.09
C GLN A 70 -7.27 -5.43 -1.15
N ARG A 71 -8.08 -5.89 -0.18
CA ARG A 71 -8.60 -7.27 -0.13
C ARG A 71 -9.50 -7.61 -1.32
N PRO A 72 -10.60 -6.85 -1.60
CA PRO A 72 -11.43 -7.09 -2.77
C PRO A 72 -10.66 -6.84 -4.07
N LEU A 73 -9.81 -5.81 -4.15
CA LEU A 73 -8.95 -5.57 -5.31
C LEU A 73 -8.10 -6.80 -5.67
N ALA A 74 -7.47 -7.43 -4.68
CA ALA A 74 -6.69 -8.64 -4.91
C ALA A 74 -7.55 -9.82 -5.40
N GLN A 75 -8.80 -9.94 -4.94
CA GLN A 75 -9.72 -10.98 -5.43
C GLN A 75 -10.16 -10.74 -6.87
N GLU A 76 -10.46 -9.49 -7.23
CA GLU A 76 -10.84 -9.10 -8.60
C GLU A 76 -9.67 -9.27 -9.57
N ILE A 77 -8.44 -8.90 -9.17
CA ILE A 77 -7.24 -9.14 -9.97
C ILE A 77 -7.01 -10.64 -10.20
N LYS A 78 -7.20 -11.48 -9.16
CA LYS A 78 -7.08 -12.94 -9.32
C LYS A 78 -8.12 -13.49 -10.30
N ARG A 79 -9.37 -13.04 -10.21
CA ARG A 79 -10.43 -13.41 -11.16
C ARG A 79 -10.12 -12.99 -12.59
N ALA A 80 -9.69 -11.73 -12.77
CA ALA A 80 -9.30 -11.22 -14.09
C ALA A 80 -8.14 -12.01 -14.70
N ARG A 81 -7.18 -12.46 -13.88
CA ARG A 81 -6.08 -13.33 -14.35
C ARG A 81 -6.56 -14.73 -14.74
N GLN A 82 -7.49 -15.32 -13.99
CA GLN A 82 -8.10 -16.62 -14.34
C GLN A 82 -8.87 -16.56 -15.66
N LEU A 83 -9.44 -15.40 -16.00
CA LEU A 83 -10.13 -15.14 -17.27
C LEU A 83 -9.19 -14.65 -18.39
N ALA A 84 -7.87 -14.73 -18.20
CA ALA A 84 -6.86 -14.26 -19.16
C ALA A 84 -6.96 -12.76 -19.54
N MET A 85 -7.62 -11.93 -18.73
CA MET A 85 -7.70 -10.47 -18.95
C MET A 85 -6.43 -9.75 -18.49
N LEU A 86 -5.65 -10.36 -17.61
CA LEU A 86 -4.41 -9.82 -17.03
C LEU A 86 -3.32 -10.89 -16.98
N PRO A 87 -2.05 -10.54 -17.25
CA PRO A 87 -0.95 -11.49 -17.24
C PRO A 87 -0.52 -11.88 -15.82
N TYR A 88 0.01 -13.09 -15.67
CA TYR A 88 0.68 -13.56 -14.46
C TYR A 88 2.18 -13.23 -14.43
N ALA A 89 2.80 -13.17 -15.61
CA ALA A 89 4.24 -13.03 -15.80
C ALA A 89 4.52 -12.21 -17.08
N PRO A 90 5.69 -11.54 -17.20
CA PRO A 90 6.04 -10.74 -18.37
C PRO A 90 6.13 -11.56 -19.66
N SER A 91 6.34 -12.87 -19.58
CA SER A 91 6.43 -13.79 -20.73
C SER A 91 5.09 -14.44 -21.12
N HIS A 92 4.00 -14.12 -20.42
CA HIS A 92 2.64 -14.61 -20.73
C HIS A 92 1.87 -13.55 -21.52
N PHE A 93 2.35 -13.24 -22.73
CA PHE A 93 1.68 -12.41 -23.73
C PHE A 93 1.33 -13.24 -24.97
#